data_AF-A0A9W8VE95-F1
#
_entry.id   AF-A0A9W8VE95-F1
#
_cell.length_a   1.000
_cell.length_b   1.000
_cell.length_c   1.000
_cell.angle_alpha   90.00
_cell.angle_beta   90.00
_cell.angle_gamma   90.00
#
_symmetry.space_group_name_H-M   'P 1'
#
loop_
_entity.id
_entity.type
_entity.pdbx_description
1 polymer ?
#
loop_
_entity_poly.entity_id
_entity_poly.type
_entity_poly.pdbx_seq_one_letter_code
_entity_poly.pdbx_strand_id
1 'polypeptide(L)'
;MESCWAVIDNRKITQLRFPPGDRAQDLHKEMGTNHYIINEFRGHYGSNCNYSWHTPGSYNFAFGRSRYIDSKGIVMYLTNALEELRMRNRTKDDKDNGTLRKLCFITWDSHPEERTLARLGLDWFSEPDIKLLDLQQHYLRPMASELMARLELRYKDQKPQLRGDIKNAGYSLTNCAGNNAVFHLEILLALNYTKPAYVDKLFEGRRV
;
A
#
# COMPACT_ATOMS: atom_id res chain seq x y z
N MET A 1 9.00 -1.34 -11.59
CA MET A 1 7.94 -1.49 -12.61
C MET A 1 6.71 -0.68 -12.25
N GLU A 2 6.34 -0.67 -10.97
CA GLU A 2 5.27 0.17 -10.46
C GLU A 2 5.78 1.17 -9.41
N SER A 3 5.01 2.23 -9.20
CA SER A 3 5.08 3.11 -8.03
C SER A 3 3.66 3.32 -7.52
N CYS A 4 3.47 3.27 -6.21
CA CYS A 4 2.13 3.32 -5.64
C CYS A 4 2.14 3.80 -4.20
N TRP A 5 0.98 4.31 -3.78
CA TRP A 5 0.69 4.53 -2.38
C TRP A 5 -0.81 4.55 -2.16
N ALA A 6 -1.19 4.20 -0.93
CA ALA A 6 -2.50 4.46 -0.38
C ALA A 6 -2.32 5.43 0.79
N VAL A 7 -3.27 6.35 0.97
CA VAL A 7 -3.21 7.35 2.04
C VAL A 7 -4.54 7.44 2.77
N ILE A 8 -4.43 7.49 4.08
CA ILE A 8 -5.49 7.87 4.99
C ILE A 8 -5.11 9.22 5.62
N ASP A 9 -5.99 10.21 5.50
CA ASP A 9 -5.83 11.47 6.23
C ASP A 9 -6.65 11.45 7.52
N ASN A 10 -5.96 11.33 8.65
CA ASN A 10 -6.61 11.27 9.95
C ASN A 10 -7.46 12.52 10.25
N ARG A 11 -7.08 13.71 9.76
CA ARG A 11 -7.91 14.91 9.97
C ARG A 11 -9.19 14.90 9.16
N LYS A 12 -9.19 14.22 8.01
CA LYS A 12 -10.42 13.99 7.24
C LYS A 12 -11.30 13.01 8.01
N ILE A 13 -10.74 11.89 8.47
CA ILE A 13 -11.49 10.85 9.19
C ILE A 13 -12.09 11.35 10.50
N THR A 14 -11.36 12.13 11.31
CA THR A 14 -11.89 12.62 12.59
C THR A 14 -13.04 13.61 12.43
N GLN A 15 -13.23 14.18 11.24
CA GLN A 15 -14.40 15.00 10.91
C GLN A 15 -15.60 14.17 10.47
N LEU A 16 -15.41 12.90 10.11
CA LEU A 16 -16.45 11.99 9.70
C LEU A 16 -17.21 11.51 10.94
N ARG A 17 -18.48 11.90 11.05
CA ARG A 17 -19.37 11.50 12.13
C ARG A 17 -20.03 10.14 11.86
N PHE A 18 -19.26 9.17 11.39
CA PHE A 18 -19.76 7.81 11.23
C PHE A 18 -18.80 6.80 11.87
N PRO A 19 -19.33 5.72 12.48
CA PRO A 19 -18.49 4.61 12.89
C PRO A 19 -17.76 4.05 11.65
N PRO A 20 -16.57 3.45 11.79
CA PRO A 20 -15.76 2.98 10.65
C PRO A 20 -16.42 1.90 9.78
N GLY A 21 -17.64 1.48 10.12
CA GLY A 21 -18.37 0.37 9.51
C GLY A 21 -17.85 -0.99 9.98
N ASP A 22 -18.58 -2.05 9.66
CA ASP A 22 -18.11 -3.41 9.89
C ASP A 22 -16.80 -3.61 9.11
N ARG A 23 -15.77 -4.13 9.79
CA ARG A 23 -14.43 -4.37 9.22
C ARG A 23 -13.79 -3.12 8.58
N ALA A 24 -14.07 -1.92 9.12
CA ALA A 24 -13.52 -0.66 8.63
C ALA A 24 -13.91 -0.28 7.18
N GLN A 25 -14.95 -0.91 6.61
CA GLN A 25 -15.35 -0.71 5.20
C GLN A 25 -15.60 0.75 4.80
N ASP A 26 -16.06 1.60 5.74
CA ASP A 26 -16.34 3.00 5.44
C ASP A 26 -15.06 3.84 5.46
N LEU A 27 -14.01 3.40 6.15
CA LEU A 27 -12.67 4.01 6.05
C LEU A 27 -12.04 3.77 4.68
N HIS A 28 -12.38 2.68 3.99
CA HIS A 28 -11.83 2.38 2.66
C HIS A 28 -12.27 3.42 1.63
N LYS A 29 -13.50 3.93 1.75
CA LYS A 29 -14.05 4.99 0.87
C LYS A 29 -13.27 6.30 0.97
N GLU A 30 -12.56 6.48 2.08
CA GLU A 30 -11.81 7.69 2.38
C GLU A 30 -10.33 7.58 2.02
N MET A 31 -9.87 6.37 1.65
CA MET A 31 -8.50 6.15 1.22
C MET A 31 -8.27 6.79 -0.16
N GLY A 32 -7.25 7.64 -0.25
CA GLY A 32 -6.72 8.08 -1.52
C GLY A 32 -5.73 7.04 -2.04
N THR A 33 -5.89 6.58 -3.27
CA THR A 33 -4.97 5.58 -3.84
C THR A 33 -4.37 6.05 -5.16
N ASN A 34 -3.09 5.78 -5.34
CA ASN A 34 -2.35 6.08 -6.55
C ASN A 34 -1.56 4.85 -6.97
N HIS A 35 -1.65 4.51 -8.26
CA HIS A 35 -0.93 3.39 -8.84
C HIS A 35 -0.41 3.79 -10.22
N TYR A 36 0.90 3.69 -10.38
CA TYR A 36 1.64 4.09 -11.57
C TYR A 36 2.41 2.90 -12.12
N ILE A 37 2.31 2.70 -13.42
CA ILE A 37 3.11 1.75 -14.18
C ILE A 37 4.16 2.56 -14.94
N ILE A 38 5.42 2.19 -14.76
CA ILE A 38 6.54 2.84 -15.42
C ILE A 38 6.66 2.29 -16.85
N ASN A 39 6.54 3.16 -17.86
CA ASN A 39 6.40 2.79 -19.27
C ASN A 39 7.56 1.94 -19.78
N GLU A 40 8.80 2.23 -19.38
CA GLU A 40 10.00 1.52 -19.82
C GLU A 40 10.05 0.08 -19.31
N PHE A 41 9.30 -0.22 -18.25
CA PHE A 41 9.21 -1.56 -17.67
C PHE A 41 7.85 -2.22 -17.95
N ARG A 42 6.96 -1.54 -18.69
CA ARG A 42 5.64 -2.02 -19.13
C ARG A 42 5.84 -3.10 -20.19
N GLY A 43 6.08 -4.34 -19.76
CA GLY A 43 6.55 -5.38 -20.68
C GLY A 43 7.24 -6.55 -20.01
N HIS A 44 7.79 -6.33 -18.82
CA HIS A 44 8.38 -7.37 -17.99
C HIS A 44 7.28 -8.18 -17.28
N TYR A 45 6.44 -8.84 -18.08
CA TYR A 45 5.37 -9.74 -17.64
C TYR A 45 5.91 -11.15 -17.40
N GLY A 46 5.16 -12.00 -16.70
CA GLY A 46 5.65 -13.34 -16.34
C GLY A 46 5.82 -14.28 -17.51
N SER A 47 5.26 -13.91 -18.65
CA SER A 47 5.49 -14.58 -19.93
C SER A 47 6.84 -14.26 -20.57
N ASN A 48 7.48 -13.13 -20.22
CA ASN A 48 8.72 -12.64 -20.86
C ASN A 48 9.90 -12.56 -19.88
N CYS A 49 9.68 -12.93 -18.61
CA CYS A 49 10.72 -13.04 -17.59
C CYS A 49 11.19 -14.50 -17.53
N ASN A 50 12.35 -14.81 -18.10
CA ASN A 50 12.93 -16.18 -18.11
C ASN A 50 13.48 -16.64 -16.75
N TYR A 51 13.26 -15.88 -15.67
CA TYR A 51 13.72 -16.24 -14.34
C TYR A 51 12.67 -17.10 -13.63
N SER A 52 13.02 -18.36 -13.34
CA SER A 52 12.16 -19.39 -12.72
C SER A 52 11.58 -19.04 -11.35
N TRP A 53 12.09 -17.98 -10.71
CA TRP A 53 11.63 -17.47 -9.41
C TRP A 53 10.73 -16.23 -9.53
N HIS A 54 10.36 -15.81 -10.74
CA HIS A 54 9.55 -14.63 -10.99
C HIS A 54 8.39 -14.95 -11.95
N THR A 55 7.16 -14.97 -11.45
CA THR A 55 5.93 -15.09 -12.27
C THR A 55 5.12 -13.78 -12.22
N PRO A 56 5.45 -12.77 -13.03
CA PRO A 56 4.68 -11.53 -13.07
C PRO A 56 3.23 -11.76 -13.52
N GLY A 57 2.28 -11.36 -12.66
CA GLY A 57 0.84 -11.50 -12.88
C GLY A 57 0.18 -10.28 -13.52
N SER A 58 -1.12 -10.36 -13.78
CA SER A 58 -1.93 -9.22 -14.25
C SER A 58 -2.00 -8.12 -13.18
N TYR A 59 -1.60 -6.89 -13.52
CA TYR A 59 -1.69 -5.70 -12.67
C TYR A 59 -3.13 -5.18 -12.55
N ASN A 60 -4.06 -6.02 -12.10
CA ASN A 60 -5.42 -5.56 -11.81
C ASN A 60 -5.37 -4.74 -10.52
N PHE A 61 -5.43 -3.42 -10.67
CA PHE A 61 -5.55 -2.52 -9.53
C PHE A 61 -7.02 -2.42 -9.13
N ALA A 62 -7.38 -3.00 -7.98
CA ALA A 62 -8.78 -3.12 -7.54
C ALA A 62 -9.35 -1.80 -6.99
N PHE A 63 -8.49 -0.89 -6.55
CA PHE A 63 -8.87 0.34 -5.85
C PHE A 63 -8.85 1.58 -6.75
N GLY A 64 -8.75 1.41 -8.07
CA GLY A 64 -8.82 2.53 -9.01
C GLY A 64 -8.31 2.21 -10.40
N ARG A 65 -7.76 3.21 -11.07
CA ARG A 65 -7.14 3.07 -12.39
C ARG A 65 -5.63 3.25 -12.29
N SER A 66 -4.88 2.33 -12.88
CA SER A 66 -3.45 2.50 -13.08
C SER A 66 -3.18 3.66 -14.04
N ARG A 67 -2.20 4.49 -13.70
CA ARG A 67 -1.68 5.55 -14.56
C ARG A 67 -0.35 5.11 -15.15
N TYR A 68 0.05 5.75 -16.23
CA TYR A 68 1.31 5.45 -16.92
C TYR A 68 2.23 6.66 -16.81
N ILE A 69 3.50 6.41 -16.52
CA ILE A 69 4.52 7.45 -16.39
C ILE A 69 5.84 6.95 -16.96
N ASP A 70 6.62 7.86 -17.54
CA ASP A 70 8.00 7.57 -17.93
C ASP A 70 8.92 7.63 -16.71
N SER A 71 9.93 6.76 -16.67
CA SER A 71 10.94 6.71 -15.61
C SER A 71 11.61 8.06 -15.37
N LYS A 72 11.79 8.87 -16.42
CA LYS A 72 12.35 10.24 -16.32
C LYS A 72 11.49 11.18 -15.46
N GLY A 73 10.19 10.94 -15.37
CA GLY A 73 9.26 11.76 -14.59
C GLY A 73 9.05 11.29 -13.16
N ILE A 74 9.57 10.12 -12.76
CA ILE A 74 9.20 9.50 -11.48
C ILE A 74 9.64 10.31 -10.27
N VAL A 75 10.85 10.89 -10.30
CA VAL A 75 11.40 11.68 -9.19
C VAL A 75 10.53 12.91 -8.95
N MET A 76 10.30 13.71 -10.00
CA MET A 76 9.44 14.89 -9.92
C MET A 76 8.03 14.53 -9.43
N TYR A 77 7.47 13.43 -9.93
CA TYR A 77 6.14 12.99 -9.55
C TYR A 77 6.07 12.59 -8.06
N LEU A 78 7.04 11.81 -7.58
CA LEU A 78 7.14 11.42 -6.18
C LEU A 78 7.33 12.64 -5.27
N THR A 79 8.21 13.57 -5.64
CA THR A 79 8.43 14.82 -4.89
C THR A 79 7.14 15.63 -4.78
N ASN A 80 6.43 15.84 -5.89
CA ASN A 80 5.15 16.57 -5.88
C ASN A 80 4.11 15.86 -5.02
N ALA A 81 4.05 14.53 -5.08
CA ALA A 81 3.14 13.76 -4.25
C ALA A 81 3.42 13.92 -2.75
N LEU A 82 4.69 13.88 -2.34
CA LEU A 82 5.07 14.11 -0.95
C LEU A 82 4.64 15.51 -0.49
N GLU A 83 4.96 16.54 -1.27
CA GLU A 83 4.61 17.93 -0.97
C GLU A 83 3.09 18.14 -0.90
N GLU A 84 2.33 17.57 -1.83
CA GLU A 84 0.87 17.60 -1.77
C GLU A 84 0.33 16.99 -0.48
N LEU A 85 0.88 15.84 -0.04
CA LEU A 85 0.48 15.19 1.21
C LEU A 85 0.83 16.04 2.44
N ARG A 86 2.00 16.69 2.45
CA ARG A 86 2.44 17.59 3.54
C ARG A 86 1.60 18.86 3.65
N MET A 87 1.01 19.30 2.54
CA MET A 87 0.22 20.53 2.47
C MET A 87 -1.28 20.30 2.68
N ARG A 88 -1.74 19.05 2.60
CA ARG A 88 -3.16 18.67 2.65
C ARG A 88 -3.79 18.89 4.03
N ASN A 89 -5.02 19.41 4.04
CA ASN A 89 -5.86 19.55 5.25
C ASN A 89 -5.14 20.20 6.46
N ARG A 90 -4.25 21.16 6.18
CA ARG A 90 -3.63 22.03 7.18
C ARG A 90 -4.67 22.92 7.86
N THR A 91 -4.61 23.02 9.18
CA THR A 91 -5.46 23.96 9.95
C THR A 91 -5.06 25.40 9.65
N LYS A 92 -5.85 26.36 10.13
CA LYS A 92 -5.46 27.77 10.06
C LYS A 92 -4.12 27.99 10.76
N ASP A 93 -3.98 27.51 11.99
CA ASP A 93 -2.75 27.61 12.78
C ASP A 93 -1.54 26.98 12.08
N ASP A 94 -1.69 25.84 11.40
CA ASP A 94 -0.60 25.24 10.63
C ASP A 94 -0.15 26.17 9.50
N LYS A 95 -1.10 26.80 8.80
CA LYS A 95 -0.80 27.71 7.68
C LYS A 95 -0.14 28.99 8.19
N ASP A 96 -0.67 29.55 9.27
CA ASP A 96 -0.17 30.79 9.88
C ASP A 96 1.26 30.60 10.42
N ASN A 97 1.59 29.40 10.93
CA ASN A 97 2.91 29.06 11.45
C ASN A 97 3.82 28.32 10.44
N GLY A 98 3.42 28.18 9.17
CA GLY A 98 4.20 27.46 8.16
C GLY A 98 4.46 25.98 8.48
N THR A 99 3.66 25.37 9.37
CA THR A 99 3.83 23.98 9.81
C THR A 99 3.34 23.01 8.73
N LEU A 100 4.15 21.99 8.44
CA LEU A 100 3.83 20.91 7.52
C LEU A 100 3.16 19.74 8.26
N ARG A 101 2.40 18.93 7.52
CA ARG A 101 1.76 17.73 8.07
C ARG A 101 2.82 16.66 8.32
N LYS A 102 2.78 16.07 9.52
CA LYS A 102 3.55 14.86 9.81
C LYS A 102 3.00 13.69 9.00
N LEU A 103 3.88 12.93 8.37
CA LEU A 103 3.56 11.76 7.58
C LEU A 103 4.06 10.49 8.26
N CYS A 104 3.27 9.43 8.18
CA CYS A 104 3.67 8.09 8.61
C CYS A 104 3.62 7.17 7.39
N PHE A 105 4.79 6.78 6.90
CA PHE A 105 4.95 5.80 5.84
C PHE A 105 4.84 4.40 6.44
N ILE A 106 3.96 3.60 5.87
CA ILE A 106 3.66 2.26 6.35
C ILE A 106 4.10 1.29 5.26
N THR A 107 5.05 0.41 5.57
CA THR A 107 5.58 -0.60 4.65
C THR A 107 5.46 -1.98 5.27
N TRP A 108 5.46 -3.03 4.46
CA TRP A 108 5.59 -4.37 5.01
C TRP A 108 7.03 -4.66 5.39
N ASP A 109 7.99 -4.50 4.47
CA ASP A 109 9.43 -4.47 4.73
C ASP A 109 9.88 -3.08 4.30
N SER A 110 10.59 -2.30 5.11
CA SER A 110 10.99 -0.94 4.69
C SER A 110 12.25 -0.90 3.82
N HIS A 111 13.07 -1.95 3.87
CA HIS A 111 14.41 -1.90 3.31
C HIS A 111 14.43 -1.73 1.77
N PRO A 112 13.57 -2.42 0.98
CA PRO A 112 13.48 -2.19 -0.47
C PRO A 112 13.05 -0.76 -0.82
N GLU A 113 12.14 -0.17 -0.06
CA GLU A 113 11.55 1.15 -0.25
C GLU A 113 12.59 2.23 0.03
N GLU A 114 13.28 2.14 1.17
CA GLU A 114 14.41 3.00 1.53
C GLU A 114 15.48 2.99 0.44
N ARG A 115 15.90 1.79 0.02
CA ARG A 115 16.90 1.63 -1.05
C ARG A 115 16.42 2.19 -2.38
N THR A 116 15.14 2.04 -2.70
CA THR A 116 14.56 2.54 -3.95
C THR A 116 14.53 4.07 -3.96
N LEU A 117 14.08 4.70 -2.87
CA LEU A 117 14.11 6.16 -2.75
C LEU A 117 15.54 6.71 -2.77
N ALA A 118 16.47 6.08 -2.04
CA ALA A 118 17.87 6.48 -2.06
C ALA A 118 18.49 6.41 -3.47
N ARG A 119 18.18 5.37 -4.26
CA ARG A 119 18.62 5.25 -5.67
C ARG A 119 18.03 6.32 -6.58
N LEU A 120 16.86 6.85 -6.22
CA LEU A 120 16.21 7.97 -6.91
C LEU A 120 16.72 9.33 -6.42
N GLY A 121 17.64 9.37 -5.44
CA GLY A 121 18.13 10.60 -4.83
C GLY A 121 17.11 11.27 -3.90
N LEU A 122 16.14 10.51 -3.39
CA LEU A 122 15.08 10.97 -2.50
C LEU A 122 15.39 10.54 -1.07
N ASP A 123 15.62 11.50 -0.18
CA ASP A 123 15.99 11.28 1.23
C ASP A 123 14.84 11.59 2.19
N TRP A 124 13.65 11.03 1.91
CA TRP A 124 12.44 11.34 2.66
C TRP A 124 12.49 10.90 4.12
N PHE A 125 13.10 9.76 4.39
CA PHE A 125 13.07 9.17 5.74
C PHE A 125 14.05 9.84 6.72
N SER A 126 14.90 10.75 6.23
CA SER A 126 15.73 11.61 7.07
C SER A 126 14.98 12.88 7.53
N GLU A 127 13.79 13.16 6.99
CA GLU A 127 13.01 14.33 7.37
C GLU A 127 12.33 14.16 8.75
N PRO A 128 12.38 15.16 9.65
CA PRO A 128 11.93 15.03 11.03
C PRO A 128 10.41 14.88 11.21
N ASP A 129 9.63 15.28 10.20
CA ASP A 129 8.17 15.15 10.17
C ASP A 129 7.70 13.88 9.45
N ILE A 130 8.63 13.05 8.97
CA ILE A 130 8.35 11.77 8.33
C ILE A 130 8.74 10.63 9.28
N LYS A 131 7.78 9.75 9.55
CA LYS A 131 8.02 8.48 10.27
C LYS A 131 7.87 7.32 9.32
N LEU A 132 8.71 6.31 9.50
CA LEU A 132 8.62 5.03 8.79
C LEU A 132 8.23 3.93 9.78
N LEU A 133 7.17 3.20 9.45
CA LEU A 133 6.64 2.08 10.21
C LEU A 133 6.74 0.81 9.36
N ASP A 134 7.68 -0.05 9.73
CA ASP A 134 7.91 -1.37 9.12
C ASP A 134 7.05 -2.43 9.84
N LEU A 135 5.99 -2.88 9.18
CA LEU A 135 5.06 -3.85 9.76
C LEU A 135 5.71 -5.24 9.94
N GLN A 136 6.65 -5.65 9.09
CA GLN A 136 7.34 -6.94 9.21
C GLN A 136 8.21 -6.98 10.46
N GLN A 137 8.91 -5.90 10.80
CA GLN A 137 9.70 -5.83 12.03
C GLN A 137 8.81 -5.83 13.28
N HIS A 138 7.65 -5.17 13.22
CA HIS A 138 6.73 -5.13 14.35
C HIS A 138 5.98 -6.45 14.58
N TYR A 139 5.78 -7.25 13.54
CA TYR A 139 4.94 -8.44 13.61
C TYR A 139 5.66 -9.77 13.36
N LEU A 140 6.95 -9.75 12.98
CA LEU A 140 7.97 -10.81 12.83
C LEU A 140 7.59 -12.07 12.02
N ARG A 141 6.37 -12.63 12.13
CA ARG A 141 5.73 -13.67 11.31
C ARG A 141 4.22 -13.62 11.56
N PRO A 142 3.35 -13.87 10.57
CA PRO A 142 3.60 -14.53 9.28
C PRO A 142 3.93 -13.55 8.13
N MET A 143 4.19 -14.07 6.92
CA MET A 143 4.33 -13.24 5.69
C MET A 143 3.05 -12.42 5.44
N ALA A 144 3.17 -11.28 4.74
CA ALA A 144 2.04 -10.37 4.46
C ALA A 144 0.82 -11.11 3.90
N SER A 145 1.05 -11.97 2.91
CA SER A 145 0.02 -12.77 2.24
C SER A 145 -0.70 -13.74 3.18
N GLU A 146 0.03 -14.31 4.13
CA GLU A 146 -0.53 -15.21 5.12
C GLU A 146 -1.31 -14.44 6.19
N LEU A 147 -0.81 -13.29 6.65
CA LEU A 147 -1.55 -12.42 7.56
C LEU A 147 -2.85 -11.91 6.90
N MET A 148 -2.80 -11.46 5.65
CA MET A 148 -3.97 -11.08 4.86
C MET A 148 -4.98 -12.23 4.80
N ALA A 149 -4.52 -13.45 4.51
CA ALA A 149 -5.40 -14.61 4.46
C ALA A 149 -6.06 -14.94 5.81
N ARG A 150 -5.34 -14.75 6.93
CA ARG A 150 -5.83 -14.94 8.31
C ARG A 150 -6.82 -13.85 8.74
N LEU A 151 -6.60 -12.62 8.28
CA LEU A 151 -7.52 -11.49 8.46
C LEU A 151 -8.74 -11.55 7.52
N GLU A 152 -8.85 -12.60 6.72
CA GLU A 152 -9.86 -12.72 5.66
C GLU A 152 -9.85 -11.56 4.66
N LEU A 153 -8.72 -10.86 4.53
CA LEU A 153 -8.46 -9.89 3.46
C LEU A 153 -8.25 -10.67 2.16
N ARG A 154 -9.36 -11.17 1.60
CA ARG A 154 -9.38 -11.97 0.38
C ARG A 154 -10.05 -11.17 -0.72
N TYR A 155 -9.23 -10.67 -1.63
CA TYR A 155 -9.71 -10.29 -2.95
C TYR A 155 -9.16 -11.28 -3.96
N LYS A 156 -9.99 -12.28 -4.31
CA LYS A 156 -9.89 -12.94 -5.61
C LYS A 156 -10.62 -12.03 -6.59
N ASP A 157 -10.03 -11.76 -7.75
CA ASP A 157 -10.79 -11.15 -8.86
C ASP A 157 -12.05 -12.02 -9.06
N GLN A 158 -13.24 -11.41 -9.06
CA GLN A 158 -14.50 -12.14 -9.16
C GLN A 158 -14.74 -12.75 -10.56
N LYS A 159 -13.75 -12.66 -11.46
CA LYS A 159 -13.80 -13.29 -12.78
C LYS A 159 -13.68 -14.82 -12.66
N PRO A 160 -14.56 -15.59 -13.32
CA PRO A 160 -14.46 -17.04 -13.37
C PRO A 160 -13.08 -17.45 -13.90
N GLN A 161 -12.37 -18.32 -13.19
CA GLN A 161 -11.11 -18.89 -13.68
C GLN A 161 -11.39 -19.77 -14.90
N LEU A 162 -10.99 -19.33 -16.09
CA LEU A 162 -11.01 -20.19 -17.26
C LEU A 162 -9.81 -21.14 -17.20
N ARG A 163 -9.94 -22.35 -17.76
CA ARG A 163 -8.90 -23.41 -17.74
C ARG A 163 -7.51 -22.95 -18.27
N GLY A 164 -7.45 -21.88 -19.06
CA GLY A 164 -6.21 -21.28 -19.56
C GLY A 164 -5.55 -20.28 -18.61
N ASP A 165 -6.28 -19.75 -17.62
CA ASP A 165 -5.81 -18.68 -16.73
C ASP A 165 -4.91 -19.21 -15.60
N ILE A 166 -5.06 -20.49 -15.27
CA ILE A 166 -4.27 -21.22 -14.26
C ILE A 166 -2.78 -21.24 -14.62
N LYS A 167 -2.44 -21.25 -15.92
CA LYS A 167 -1.06 -21.26 -16.40
C LYS A 167 -0.40 -19.87 -16.45
N ASN A 168 -1.18 -18.80 -16.35
CA ASN A 168 -0.71 -17.43 -16.60
C ASN A 168 -0.72 -16.53 -15.35
N ALA A 169 -0.81 -17.11 -14.14
CA ALA A 169 -0.96 -16.35 -12.89
C ALA A 169 -2.09 -15.30 -12.96
N GLY A 170 -3.11 -15.56 -13.78
CA GLY A 170 -4.23 -14.66 -13.98
C GLY A 170 -4.89 -14.38 -12.64
N TYR A 171 -5.06 -13.10 -12.33
CA TYR A 171 -5.93 -12.60 -11.26
C TYR A 171 -5.41 -12.59 -9.82
N SER A 172 -4.09 -12.72 -9.57
CA SER A 172 -3.56 -12.44 -8.23
C SER A 172 -3.48 -10.92 -7.99
N LEU A 173 -4.38 -10.40 -7.14
CA LEU A 173 -4.35 -8.99 -6.73
C LEU A 173 -3.15 -8.65 -5.84
N THR A 174 -2.49 -9.64 -5.24
CA THR A 174 -1.33 -9.45 -4.35
C THR A 174 -0.04 -9.12 -5.08
N ASN A 175 -0.02 -9.25 -6.41
CA ASN A 175 1.16 -8.94 -7.23
C ASN A 175 1.09 -7.52 -7.83
N CYS A 176 0.07 -6.74 -7.48
CA CYS A 176 -0.03 -5.33 -7.80
C CYS A 176 0.42 -4.50 -6.60
N ALA A 177 1.42 -3.65 -6.80
CA ALA A 177 1.97 -2.82 -5.74
C ALA A 177 0.89 -1.88 -5.15
N GLY A 178 -0.01 -1.36 -6.00
CA GLY A 178 -1.12 -0.52 -5.58
C GLY A 178 -2.10 -1.21 -4.63
N ASN A 179 -2.42 -2.49 -4.87
CA ASN A 179 -3.25 -3.25 -3.95
C ASN A 179 -2.51 -3.53 -2.64
N ASN A 180 -1.22 -3.88 -2.70
CA ASN A 180 -0.41 -4.13 -1.50
C ASN A 180 -0.34 -2.89 -0.59
N ALA A 181 -0.19 -1.69 -1.15
CA ALA A 181 -0.20 -0.45 -0.37
C ALA A 181 -1.51 -0.25 0.41
N VAL A 182 -2.65 -0.60 -0.20
CA VAL A 182 -3.95 -0.56 0.49
C VAL A 182 -4.00 -1.63 1.57
N PHE A 183 -3.58 -2.87 1.27
CA PHE A 183 -3.60 -3.96 2.24
C PHE A 183 -2.71 -3.70 3.45
N HIS A 184 -1.57 -3.01 3.30
CA HIS A 184 -0.75 -2.64 4.46
C HIS A 184 -1.50 -1.69 5.42
N LEU A 185 -2.28 -0.75 4.89
CA LEU A 185 -3.16 0.10 5.71
C LEU A 185 -4.27 -0.71 6.37
N GLU A 186 -4.92 -1.60 5.62
CA GLU A 186 -5.98 -2.47 6.16
C GLU A 186 -5.45 -3.38 7.28
N ILE A 187 -4.27 -3.96 7.11
CA ILE A 187 -3.59 -4.74 8.16
C ILE A 187 -3.36 -3.88 9.40
N LEU A 188 -2.77 -2.69 9.25
CA LEU A 188 -2.51 -1.81 10.38
C LEU A 188 -3.80 -1.44 11.13
N LEU A 189 -4.87 -1.10 10.40
CA LEU A 189 -6.16 -0.79 11.00
C LEU A 189 -6.74 -2.01 11.71
N ALA A 190 -6.79 -3.16 11.04
CA ALA A 190 -7.31 -4.40 11.61
C ALA A 190 -6.59 -4.75 12.91
N LEU A 191 -5.26 -4.67 12.95
CA LEU A 191 -4.48 -4.97 14.15
C LEU A 191 -4.76 -3.99 15.30
N ASN A 192 -4.95 -2.69 15.01
CA ASN A 192 -5.26 -1.69 16.03
C ASN A 192 -6.68 -1.79 16.59
N TYR A 193 -7.65 -2.25 15.79
CA TYR A 193 -9.05 -2.44 16.23
C TYR A 193 -9.35 -3.86 16.74
N THR A 194 -8.38 -4.78 16.64
CA THR A 194 -8.50 -6.14 17.17
C THR A 194 -8.07 -6.16 18.65
N LYS A 195 -8.81 -6.87 19.51
CA LYS A 195 -8.40 -7.00 20.92
C LYS A 195 -7.05 -7.74 21.00
N PRO A 196 -6.15 -7.39 21.94
CA PRO A 196 -4.82 -8.01 22.02
C PRO A 196 -4.82 -9.55 21.98
N ALA A 197 -5.73 -10.19 22.73
CA ALA A 197 -5.84 -11.65 22.77
C ALA A 197 -6.20 -12.33 21.42
N TYR A 198 -6.78 -11.59 20.46
CA TYR A 198 -7.03 -12.08 19.10
C TYR A 198 -5.85 -11.83 18.17
N VAL A 199 -5.09 -10.76 18.40
CA VAL A 199 -3.84 -10.47 17.68
C VAL A 199 -2.84 -11.61 17.91
N ASP A 200 -2.70 -12.09 19.14
CA ASP A 200 -1.82 -13.22 19.45
C ASP A 200 -2.23 -14.50 18.70
N LYS A 201 -3.53 -14.80 18.64
CA LYS A 201 -4.07 -15.95 17.88
C LYS A 201 -3.83 -15.83 16.37
N LEU A 202 -3.96 -14.62 15.82
CA LEU A 202 -3.66 -14.33 14.42
C LEU A 202 -2.20 -14.59 14.09
N PHE A 203 -1.28 -14.43 15.04
CA PHE A 203 0.14 -14.72 14.84
C PHE A 203 0.50 -16.20 15.08
N GLU A 204 -0.17 -16.89 16.00
CA GLU A 204 -0.02 -18.33 16.27
C GLU A 204 -0.51 -19.26 15.13
N GLY A 205 -1.21 -18.73 14.13
CA GLY A 205 -1.74 -19.53 13.01
C GLY A 205 -2.99 -20.33 13.35
N ARG A 206 -3.65 -20.00 14.45
CA ARG A 206 -4.96 -20.55 14.79
C ARG A 206 -6.02 -19.75 14.05
N ARG A 207 -6.90 -20.43 13.31
CA ARG A 207 -8.09 -19.77 12.74
C ARG A 207 -8.88 -19.15 13.87
N VAL A 208 -9.17 -17.86 13.76
CA VAL A 208 -10.04 -17.12 14.67
C VAL A 208 -11.49 -17.28 14.20
#